data_AF-A0A9D3SCZ8-F1
#
_entry.id   AF-A0A9D3SCZ8-F1
#
_cell.length_a   1.000
_cell.length_b   1.000
_cell.length_c   1.000
_cell.angle_alpha   90.00
_cell.angle_beta   90.00
_cell.angle_gamma   90.00
#
_symmetry.space_group_name_H-M   'P 1'
#
loop_
_entity.id
_entity.type
_entity.pdbx_description
1 polymer ?
#
loop_
_entity_poly.entity_id
_entity_poly.type
_entity_poly.pdbx_seq_one_letter_code
_entity_poly.pdbx_strand_id
1 'polypeptide(L)'
;MDTTLAQNIVLAICLDDSIRNQPLHPHTVNAVITWSRIVRLQVKSDGSVFDPAVQSSIVEQIKQNLKEKGMLENTTVTWRVQPDGNIFHKITDGL
;
A
#
# COMPACT_ATOMS: atom_id res chain seq x y z
N MET A 1 -2.49 -27.46 19.05
CA MET A 1 -1.97 -26.11 19.32
C MET A 1 -1.81 -25.45 17.96
N ASP A 2 -2.74 -24.59 17.58
CA ASP A 2 -2.72 -23.88 16.30
C ASP A 2 -2.33 -22.44 16.61
N THR A 3 -1.02 -22.18 16.67
CA THR A 3 -0.49 -20.83 16.96
C THR A 3 -0.20 -20.11 15.66
N THR A 4 -1.21 -19.97 14.81
CA THR A 4 -1.14 -19.10 13.64
C THR A 4 -1.26 -17.65 14.10
N LEU A 5 -0.28 -16.80 13.80
CA LEU A 5 -0.28 -15.40 14.19
C LEU A 5 -0.91 -14.55 13.09
N ALA A 6 -1.81 -13.65 13.47
CA ALA A 6 -2.34 -12.65 12.56
C ALA A 6 -1.42 -11.41 12.55
N GLN A 7 -1.18 -10.87 11.36
CA GLN A 7 -0.38 -9.67 11.14
C GLN A 7 -1.23 -8.66 10.36
N ASN A 8 -1.20 -7.41 10.79
CA ASN A 8 -1.80 -6.29 10.09
C ASN A 8 -0.74 -5.61 9.22
N ILE A 9 -1.09 -5.41 7.96
CA ILE A 9 -0.20 -4.88 6.93
C ILE A 9 -0.89 -3.70 6.27
N VAL A 10 -0.17 -2.58 6.10
CA VAL A 10 -0.74 -1.39 5.48
C VAL A 10 0.03 -1.01 4.22
N LEU A 11 -0.70 -0.91 3.12
CA LEU A 11 -0.19 -0.53 1.81
C LEU A 11 -0.77 0.81 1.39
N ALA A 12 0.06 1.63 0.75
CA ALA A 12 -0.35 2.84 0.07
C ALA A 12 -0.32 2.62 -1.45
N ILE A 13 -1.43 2.95 -2.09
CA ILE A 13 -1.59 2.89 -3.54
C ILE A 13 -1.87 4.33 -4.01
N CYS A 14 -0.90 4.94 -4.68
CA CYS A 14 -1.08 6.24 -5.30
C CYS A 14 -1.65 6.03 -6.70
N LEU A 15 -2.84 6.56 -6.93
CA LEU A 15 -3.44 6.63 -8.25
C LEU A 15 -3.12 8.01 -8.81
N ASP A 16 -2.28 8.04 -9.84
CA ASP A 16 -1.93 9.28 -10.53
C ASP A 16 -3.09 9.65 -11.47
N ASP A 17 -4.10 10.33 -10.93
CA ASP A 17 -5.19 10.94 -11.71
C ASP A 17 -4.66 12.25 -12.33
N SER A 18 -3.61 12.18 -13.15
CA SER A 18 -2.98 13.35 -13.78
C SER A 18 -3.86 14.03 -14.85
N ILE A 19 -5.19 13.92 -14.79
CA ILE A 19 -6.11 14.67 -15.68
C ILE A 19 -7.20 15.37 -14.87
N ARG A 20 -6.85 16.08 -13.80
CA ARG A 20 -7.61 17.27 -13.39
C ARG A 20 -6.70 18.46 -13.18
N ASN A 21 -6.00 18.82 -14.24
CA ASN A 21 -5.40 20.14 -14.38
C ASN A 21 -6.55 21.17 -14.53
N GLN A 22 -7.20 21.55 -13.43
CA GLN A 22 -8.07 22.73 -13.43
C GLN A 22 -7.18 23.95 -13.19
N PRO A 23 -7.16 24.93 -14.12
CA PRO A 23 -6.40 26.15 -13.92
C PRO A 23 -7.12 27.00 -12.85
N LEU A 24 -6.63 26.97 -11.62
CA LEU A 24 -7.03 27.94 -10.61
C LEU A 24 -6.18 29.19 -10.81
N HIS A 25 -6.60 30.10 -11.68
CA HIS A 25 -6.11 31.48 -11.81
C HIS A 25 -4.63 31.71 -12.24
N PRO A 26 -4.31 32.86 -12.87
CA PRO A 26 -3.04 33.09 -13.57
C PRO A 26 -1.77 33.30 -12.70
N HIS A 27 -1.78 32.95 -11.41
CA HIS A 27 -0.62 33.12 -10.51
C HIS A 27 -0.33 31.88 -9.65
N THR A 28 -0.46 30.68 -10.20
CA THR A 28 -0.58 29.45 -9.39
C THR A 28 0.59 28.50 -9.60
N VAL A 29 1.26 28.17 -8.49
CA VAL A 29 2.14 27.00 -8.36
C VAL A 29 1.36 25.76 -8.74
N ASN A 30 1.85 24.98 -9.70
CA ASN A 30 1.24 23.70 -10.07
C ASN A 30 1.30 22.74 -8.87
N ALA A 31 0.23 22.67 -8.08
CA ALA A 31 0.07 21.66 -7.05
C ALA A 31 -0.43 20.38 -7.71
N VAL A 32 0.46 19.41 -7.91
CA VAL A 32 0.07 18.06 -8.31
C VAL A 32 -0.57 17.40 -7.09
N ILE A 33 -1.90 17.34 -7.05
CA ILE A 33 -2.64 16.65 -5.99
C ILE A 33 -2.68 15.16 -6.34
N THR A 34 -1.81 14.38 -5.70
CA THR A 34 -1.82 12.92 -5.78
C THR A 34 -2.81 12.35 -4.77
N TRP A 35 -3.74 11.51 -5.23
CA TRP A 35 -4.67 10.81 -4.34
C TRP A 35 -4.09 9.44 -3.98
N SER A 36 -3.76 9.24 -2.71
CA SER A 36 -3.37 7.94 -2.18
C SER A 36 -4.58 7.21 -1.59
N ARG A 37 -4.82 5.98 -2.03
CA ARG A 37 -5.72 5.04 -1.36
C ARG A 37 -4.91 4.13 -0.44
N ILE A 38 -5.42 3.90 0.76
CA ILE A 38 -4.79 3.01 1.74
C ILE A 38 -5.55 1.69 1.78
N VAL A 39 -4.82 0.60 1.64
CA VAL A 39 -5.36 -0.76 1.76
C VAL A 39 -4.75 -1.40 3.00
N ARG A 40 -5.61 -1.94 3.87
CA ARG A 40 -5.19 -2.70 5.06
C ARG A 40 -5.43 -4.18 4.78
N LEU A 41 -4.40 -4.99 4.93
CA LEU A 41 -4.47 -6.43 4.78
C LEU A 41 -4.21 -7.08 6.13
N GLN A 42 -5.09 -7.99 6.52
CA GLN A 42 -4.83 -8.89 7.63
C GLN A 42 -4.37 -10.23 7.06
N VAL A 43 -3.13 -10.61 7.36
CA VAL A 43 -2.54 -11.87 6.91
C VAL A 43 -2.42 -12.79 8.11
N LYS A 44 -2.90 -14.03 7.97
CA LYS A 44 -2.66 -15.08 8.95
C LYS A 44 -1.58 -15.98 8.37
N SER A 45 -0.46 -16.10 9.06
CA SER A 45 0.64 -16.96 8.63
C SER A 45 1.27 -17.63 9.85
N ASP A 46 1.69 -18.88 9.65
CA ASP A 46 2.59 -19.61 10.53
C ASP A 46 4.05 -19.09 10.42
N GLY A 47 4.36 -18.35 9.34
CA GLY A 47 5.65 -17.76 9.06
C GLY A 47 5.73 -16.24 9.29
N SER A 48 6.96 -15.71 9.23
CA SER A 48 7.23 -14.28 9.40
C SER A 48 7.00 -13.53 8.08
N VAL A 49 5.91 -12.77 7.96
CA VAL A 49 5.72 -11.81 6.83
C VAL A 49 6.70 -10.61 6.89
N PHE A 50 7.54 -10.57 7.92
CA PHE A 50 8.63 -9.60 8.04
C PHE A 50 9.83 -9.98 7.15
N ASP A 51 9.82 -11.15 6.50
CA ASP A 51 10.83 -11.51 5.51
C ASP A 51 10.77 -10.57 4.28
N PRO A 52 11.88 -9.90 3.89
CA PRO A 52 11.89 -8.97 2.78
C PRO A 52 11.48 -9.56 1.42
N ALA A 53 11.72 -10.86 1.20
CA ALA A 53 11.32 -11.53 -0.05
C ALA A 53 9.80 -11.72 -0.08
N VAL A 54 9.18 -12.14 1.04
CA VAL A 54 7.71 -12.24 1.16
C VAL A 54 7.05 -10.89 0.89
N GLN A 55 7.61 -9.81 1.44
CA GLN A 55 7.10 -8.45 1.23
C GLN A 55 7.16 -8.04 -0.24
N SER A 56 8.32 -8.25 -0.86
CA SER A 56 8.51 -7.94 -2.27
C SER A 56 7.49 -8.68 -3.14
N SER A 57 7.29 -9.98 -2.89
CA SER A 57 6.29 -10.78 -3.59
C SER A 57 4.85 -10.28 -3.41
N ILE A 58 4.45 -9.81 -2.21
CA ILE A 58 3.12 -9.24 -2.00
C ILE A 58 2.91 -7.99 -2.86
N VAL A 59 3.88 -7.07 -2.87
CA VAL A 59 3.80 -5.83 -3.68
C VAL A 59 3.76 -6.16 -5.17
N GLU A 60 4.60 -7.09 -5.63
CA GLU A 60 4.61 -7.55 -7.01
C GLU A 60 3.29 -8.17 -7.43
N GLN A 61 2.70 -9.01 -6.58
CA GLN A 61 1.43 -9.66 -6.88
C GLN A 61 0.28 -8.65 -6.96
N ILE A 62 0.28 -7.60 -6.13
CA ILE A 62 -0.67 -6.49 -6.24
C ILE A 62 -0.45 -5.69 -7.53
N LYS A 63 0.80 -5.37 -7.86
CA LYS A 63 1.13 -4.68 -9.13
C LYS A 63 0.66 -5.49 -10.34
N GLN A 64 0.87 -6.80 -10.33
CA GLN A 64 0.41 -7.70 -11.38
C GLN A 64 -1.12 -7.69 -11.51
N ASN A 65 -1.85 -7.79 -10.39
CA ASN A 65 -3.32 -7.68 -10.39
C ASN A 65 -3.81 -6.32 -10.94
N LEU A 66 -3.13 -5.22 -10.61
CA LEU A 66 -3.45 -3.90 -11.15
C LEU A 66 -3.15 -3.82 -12.65
N LYS A 67 -2.08 -4.46 -13.11
CA LYS A 67 -1.72 -4.54 -14.53
C LYS A 67 -2.76 -5.29 -15.34
N GLU A 68 -3.20 -6.45 -14.85
CA GLU A 68 -4.25 -7.26 -15.47
C GLU A 68 -5.58 -6.51 -15.58
N LYS A 69 -5.84 -5.58 -14.65
CA LYS A 69 -7.02 -4.70 -14.68
C LYS A 69 -6.81 -3.41 -15.50
N GLY A 70 -5.67 -3.25 -16.17
CA GLY A 70 -5.34 -2.07 -16.98
C GLY A 70 -5.07 -0.80 -16.17
N MET A 71 -4.72 -0.92 -14.88
CA MET A 71 -4.55 0.21 -13.96
C MET A 71 -3.09 0.51 -13.62
N LEU A 72 -2.12 -0.29 -14.06
CA LEU A 72 -0.72 -0.17 -13.59
C LEU A 72 0.02 1.05 -14.16
N GLU A 73 -0.22 1.45 -15.41
CA GLU A 73 0.58 2.51 -16.09
C GLU A 73 0.66 3.82 -15.28
N ASN A 74 -0.37 4.14 -14.49
CA ASN A 74 -0.45 5.37 -13.70
C ASN A 74 -0.57 5.09 -12.18
N THR A 75 -0.22 3.89 -11.72
CA THR A 75 -0.38 3.51 -10.31
C THR A 75 0.96 3.15 -9.67
N THR A 76 1.28 3.83 -8.58
CA THR A 76 2.42 3.48 -7.73
C THR A 76 1.94 2.74 -6.49
N VAL A 77 2.49 1.55 -6.24
CA VAL A 77 2.20 0.74 -5.04
C VAL A 77 3.44 0.70 -4.17
N THR A 78 3.29 1.13 -2.91
CA THR A 78 4.37 1.16 -1.92
C THR A 78 3.88 0.76 -0.54
N TRP A 79 4.81 0.33 0.30
CA TRP A 79 4.55 0.17 1.72
C TRP A 79 4.29 1.52 2.38
N ARG A 80 3.26 1.58 3.24
CA ARG A 80 3.07 2.77 4.06
C ARG A 80 3.87 2.62 5.34
N VAL A 81 4.94 3.40 5.46
CA VAL A 81 5.67 3.55 6.73
C VAL A 81 4.73 4.22 7.73
N GLN A 82 4.47 3.54 8.84
CA GLN A 82 3.66 4.06 9.93
C GLN A 82 4.48 5.02 10.80
N PRO A 83 3.85 5.80 11.71
CA PRO A 83 4.57 6.77 12.53
C PRO A 83 5.68 6.18 13.41
N ASP A 84 5.59 4.88 13.73
CA ASP A 84 6.60 4.13 14.48
C ASP A 84 7.77 3.63 13.62
N GLY A 85 7.78 3.94 12.33
CA GLY A 85 8.80 3.50 11.37
C GLY A 85 8.57 2.09 10.81
N ASN A 86 7.55 1.36 11.27
CA ASN A 86 7.24 0.01 10.80
C ASN A 86 6.16 0.03 9.71
N ILE A 87 6.16 -0.98 8.86
CA ILE A 87 5.13 -1.20 7.83
C ILE A 87 4.18 -2.36 8.17
N PHE A 88 4.54 -3.16 9.18
CA PHE A 88 3.76 -4.29 9.70
C PHE A 88 3.59 -4.20 11.20
N HIS A 89 2.42 -4.61 11.68
CA HIS A 89 2.17 -4.82 13.11
C HIS A 89 1.69 -6.25 13.34
N LYS A 90 2.33 -6.95 14.27
CA LYS A 90 1.80 -8.21 14.75
C LYS A 90 0.52 -7.91 15.53
N ILE A 91 -0.59 -8.51 15.12
CA ILE A 91 -1.80 -8.49 15.92
C ILE A 91 -1.58 -9.53 17.01
N THR A 92 -1.17 -9.05 18.17
CA THR A 92 -1.32 -9.84 19.38
C THR A 92 -2.81 -9.73 19.70
N ASP A 93 -3.57 -10.81 19.52
CA ASP A 93 -4.88 -10.92 20.16
C ASP A 93 -4.64 -10.57 21.63
N GLY A 94 -5.15 -9.42 22.05
CA GLY A 94 -5.05 -8.98 23.44
C GLY A 94 -5.76 -10.00 24.31
N LEU A 95 -5.18 -10.26 25.49
CA LEU A 95 -5.92 -10.83 26.62
C LEU A 95 -7.29 -10.16 26.82
#